data_AF-A0A2H2ZR39-F1
#
_entry.id   AF-A0A2H2ZR39-F1
#
_cell.length_a   1.000
_cell.length_b   1.000
_cell.length_c   1.000
_cell.angle_alpha   90.00
_cell.angle_beta   90.00
_cell.angle_gamma   90.00
#
_symmetry.space_group_name_H-M   'P 1'
#
loop_
_entity.id
_entity.type
_entity.pdbx_description
1 polymer ?
#
loop_
_entity_poly.entity_id
_entity_poly.type
_entity_poly.pdbx_seq_one_letter_code
_entity_poly.pdbx_strand_id
1 'polypeptide(L)'
;MVKQDYEEHRQSLGVKSSTLKVMTEALAISSGTPQLTMACTIAKWALEAKYEDLYQQAVSIALSGKVPPKELVDVVSRHLDGAFAENPKEVDWQKWLGPFLRTTSLVVRDSTTKMFIACLKTKPLQDSLRAWAQPQFDSNLDTQDHFTVDDHDYFLSNLVPVVTSDR
;
A
#
# COMPACT_ATOMS: atom_id res chain seq x y z
N MET A 1 21.80 -11.24 -9.27
CA MET A 1 22.60 -11.18 -8.03
C MET A 1 21.70 -11.30 -6.80
N VAL A 2 20.90 -10.30 -6.43
CA VAL A 2 20.00 -10.38 -5.26
C VAL A 2 18.97 -11.49 -5.35
N LYS A 3 18.19 -11.56 -6.45
CA LYS A 3 17.18 -12.61 -6.64
C LYS A 3 17.74 -14.05 -6.56
N GLN A 4 18.99 -14.22 -6.99
CA GLN A 4 19.68 -15.51 -7.01
C GLN A 4 20.22 -15.89 -5.62
N ASP A 5 20.83 -14.93 -4.91
CA ASP A 5 21.29 -15.06 -3.51
C ASP A 5 20.14 -15.49 -2.58
N TYR A 6 18.92 -15.04 -2.86
CA TYR A 6 17.74 -15.41 -2.06
C TYR A 6 17.16 -16.78 -2.40
N GLU A 7 17.01 -17.14 -3.67
CA GLU A 7 16.54 -18.49 -4.03
C GLU A 7 17.50 -19.57 -3.52
N GLU A 8 18.82 -19.29 -3.54
CA GLU A 8 19.85 -20.17 -2.98
C GLU A 8 19.79 -20.30 -1.45
N HIS A 9 19.15 -19.37 -0.75
CA HIS A 9 19.12 -19.32 0.72
C HIS A 9 17.72 -19.31 1.33
N ARG A 10 16.67 -19.55 0.53
CA ARG A 10 15.25 -19.46 0.90
C ARG A 10 14.83 -20.35 2.08
N GLN A 11 15.47 -21.51 2.26
CA GLN A 11 15.16 -22.48 3.32
C GLN A 11 16.05 -22.34 4.57
N SER A 12 16.99 -21.38 4.56
CA SER A 12 17.90 -21.15 5.69
C SER A 12 17.21 -20.24 6.72
N LEU A 13 16.59 -20.84 7.74
CA LEU A 13 16.00 -20.16 8.91
C LEU A 13 17.01 -19.31 9.72
N GLY A 14 18.30 -19.35 9.36
CA GLY A 14 19.33 -18.44 9.84
C GLY A 14 19.85 -17.56 8.71
N VAL A 15 19.89 -16.25 8.95
CA VAL A 15 20.49 -15.17 8.15
C VAL A 15 21.76 -15.59 7.38
N LYS A 16 21.60 -16.18 6.18
CA LYS A 16 22.73 -16.48 5.26
C LYS A 16 22.81 -15.55 4.06
N SER A 17 21.71 -14.88 3.70
CA SER A 17 21.77 -13.83 2.69
C SER A 17 22.35 -12.55 3.31
N SER A 18 23.59 -12.24 2.92
CA SER A 18 24.24 -10.97 3.25
C SER A 18 23.39 -9.78 2.80
N THR A 19 22.69 -9.94 1.67
CA THR A 19 21.77 -8.93 1.13
C THR A 19 20.58 -8.67 2.04
N LEU A 20 19.95 -9.71 2.60
CA LEU A 20 18.84 -9.57 3.56
C LEU A 20 19.24 -8.82 4.80
N LYS A 21 20.42 -9.17 5.34
CA LYS A 21 20.96 -8.51 6.53
C LYS A 21 21.18 -7.02 6.28
N VAL A 22 21.81 -6.66 5.16
CA VAL A 22 22.05 -5.26 4.78
C VAL A 22 20.74 -4.49 4.60
N MET A 23 19.73 -5.08 3.95
CA MET A 23 18.43 -4.40 3.75
C MET A 23 17.71 -4.16 5.08
N THR A 24 17.72 -5.15 5.97
CA THR A 24 17.09 -5.04 7.29
C THR A 24 17.79 -4.00 8.16
N GLU A 25 19.13 -4.00 8.17
CA GLU A 25 19.93 -3.00 8.88
C GLU A 25 19.74 -1.60 8.29
N ALA A 26 19.66 -1.47 6.95
CA ALA A 26 19.42 -0.20 6.29
C ALA A 26 18.05 0.41 6.64
N LEU A 27 17.01 -0.42 6.79
CA LEU A 27 15.71 0.01 7.28
C LEU A 27 15.76 0.46 8.76
N ALA A 28 16.62 -0.16 9.59
CA ALA A 28 16.73 0.13 11.01
C ALA A 28 17.52 1.41 11.35
N ILE A 29 18.47 1.83 10.50
CA ILE A 29 19.45 2.89 10.83
C ILE A 29 19.01 4.29 10.36
N SER A 30 18.05 4.42 9.46
CA SER A 30 17.81 5.69 8.76
C SER A 30 16.68 6.56 9.34
N SER A 31 16.92 7.87 9.37
CA SER A 31 15.91 8.92 9.54
C SER A 31 16.14 10.01 8.49
N GLY A 32 15.25 10.15 7.48
CA GLY A 32 15.31 11.26 6.50
C GLY A 32 14.70 10.96 5.12
N THR A 33 14.68 11.92 4.20
CA THR A 33 14.11 11.79 2.83
C THR A 33 14.72 10.70 1.93
N PRO A 34 16.04 10.42 1.98
CA PRO A 34 16.65 9.27 1.26
C PRO A 34 16.03 7.90 1.62
N GLN A 35 15.32 7.84 2.75
CA GLN A 35 14.66 6.65 3.27
C GLN A 35 13.44 6.24 2.45
N LEU A 36 12.71 7.18 1.82
CA LEU A 36 11.52 6.84 1.02
C LEU A 36 11.90 6.03 -0.21
N THR A 37 12.86 6.52 -1.00
CA THR A 37 13.34 5.83 -2.21
C THR A 37 13.92 4.46 -1.88
N MET A 38 14.70 4.38 -0.80
CA MET A 38 15.27 3.13 -0.31
C MET A 38 14.19 2.15 0.14
N ALA A 39 13.22 2.59 0.95
CA ALA A 39 12.13 1.76 1.44
C ALA A 39 11.23 1.26 0.29
N CYS A 40 10.88 2.11 -0.67
CA CYS A 40 10.13 1.70 -1.86
C CYS A 40 10.89 0.66 -2.70
N THR A 41 12.22 0.83 -2.81
CA THR A 41 13.08 -0.14 -3.49
C THR A 41 13.03 -1.47 -2.76
N ILE A 42 13.28 -1.48 -1.45
CA ILE A 42 13.27 -2.70 -0.63
C ILE A 42 11.90 -3.39 -0.68
N ALA A 43 10.79 -2.65 -0.60
CA ALA A 43 9.45 -3.19 -0.72
C ALA A 43 9.23 -3.90 -2.08
N LYS A 44 9.71 -3.30 -3.18
CA LYS A 44 9.64 -3.93 -4.51
C LYS A 44 10.41 -5.24 -4.55
N TRP A 45 11.64 -5.24 -4.06
CA TRP A 45 12.46 -6.46 -4.02
C TRP A 45 11.84 -7.54 -3.14
N ALA A 46 11.32 -7.16 -1.97
CA ALA A 46 10.66 -8.07 -1.04
C ALA A 46 9.46 -8.77 -1.71
N LEU A 47 8.64 -8.05 -2.48
CA LEU A 47 7.54 -8.64 -3.24
C LEU A 47 8.01 -9.57 -4.37
N GLU A 48 9.06 -9.20 -5.11
CA GLU A 48 9.65 -10.05 -6.14
C GLU A 48 10.25 -11.35 -5.55
N ALA A 49 10.78 -11.28 -4.33
CA ALA A 49 11.35 -12.41 -3.58
C ALA A 49 10.32 -13.16 -2.71
N LYS A 50 9.05 -12.74 -2.69
CA LYS A 50 7.98 -13.29 -1.83
C LYS A 50 8.33 -13.27 -0.34
N TYR A 51 9.02 -12.22 0.11
CA TYR A 51 9.44 -12.00 1.50
C TYR A 51 8.52 -10.96 2.17
N GLU A 52 7.41 -11.43 2.71
CA GLU A 52 6.32 -10.56 3.16
C GLU A 52 6.69 -9.71 4.39
N ASP A 53 7.47 -10.25 5.33
CA ASP A 53 7.86 -9.51 6.53
C ASP A 53 8.72 -8.27 6.20
N LEU A 54 9.67 -8.43 5.28
CA LEU A 54 10.52 -7.35 4.81
C LEU A 54 9.71 -6.30 4.03
N TYR A 55 8.72 -6.76 3.27
CA TYR A 55 7.77 -5.87 2.59
C TYR A 55 6.99 -5.02 3.60
N GLN A 56 6.40 -5.63 4.64
CA GLN A 56 5.63 -4.93 5.65
C GLN A 56 6.46 -3.87 6.39
N GLN A 57 7.70 -4.20 6.76
CA GLN A 57 8.62 -3.27 7.39
C GLN A 57 8.95 -2.08 6.47
N ALA A 58 9.30 -2.36 5.21
CA ALA A 58 9.64 -1.34 4.24
C ALA A 58 8.46 -0.39 3.96
N VAL A 59 7.26 -0.94 3.79
CA VAL A 59 6.04 -0.15 3.55
C VAL A 59 5.69 0.72 4.76
N SER A 60 5.77 0.19 5.98
CA SER A 60 5.51 0.97 7.19
C SER A 60 6.45 2.18 7.31
N ILE A 61 7.71 2.02 6.89
CA ILE A 61 8.69 3.11 6.89
C ILE A 61 8.39 4.12 5.78
N ALA A 62 8.01 3.64 4.59
CA ALA A 62 7.74 4.49 3.42
C ALA A 62 6.51 5.41 3.61
N LEU A 63 5.52 4.97 4.40
CA LEU A 63 4.17 5.57 4.43
C LEU A 63 3.87 6.41 5.67
N SER A 64 4.89 6.96 6.33
CA SER A 64 4.75 7.82 7.53
C SER A 64 3.94 9.11 7.26
N GLY A 65 2.61 8.99 7.15
CA GLY A 65 1.64 10.08 7.02
C GLY A 65 1.54 10.75 5.64
N LYS A 66 2.06 10.13 4.57
CA LYS A 66 2.10 10.72 3.22
C LYS A 66 1.32 9.89 2.21
N VAL A 67 0.84 10.56 1.16
CA VAL A 67 0.30 9.90 -0.03
C VAL A 67 1.35 8.91 -0.56
N PRO A 68 0.98 7.65 -0.79
CA PRO A 68 1.94 6.66 -1.26
C PRO A 68 2.50 7.05 -2.63
N PRO A 69 3.82 6.86 -2.85
CA PRO A 69 4.42 7.09 -4.16
C PRO A 69 3.82 6.11 -5.18
N LYS A 70 3.54 6.61 -6.38
CA LYS A 70 2.89 5.85 -7.45
C LYS A 70 3.65 4.57 -7.80
N GLU A 71 4.98 4.62 -7.80
CA GLU A 71 5.82 3.46 -8.09
C GLU A 71 5.58 2.31 -7.11
N LEU A 72 5.35 2.61 -5.83
CA LEU A 72 5.05 1.61 -4.82
C LEU A 72 3.65 1.02 -5.04
N VAL A 73 2.67 1.86 -5.36
CA VAL A 73 1.30 1.43 -5.71
C VAL A 73 1.33 0.49 -6.93
N ASP A 74 2.07 0.85 -7.98
CA ASP A 74 2.17 0.05 -9.21
C ASP A 74 2.81 -1.32 -8.95
N VAL A 75 3.82 -1.37 -8.07
CA VAL A 75 4.50 -2.61 -7.71
C VAL A 75 3.58 -3.54 -6.91
N VAL A 76 2.91 -3.01 -5.89
CA VAL A 76 1.98 -3.77 -5.06
C VAL A 76 0.80 -4.25 -5.91
N SER A 77 0.23 -3.39 -6.75
CA SER A 77 -0.87 -3.76 -7.65
C SER A 77 -0.48 -4.89 -8.60
N ARG A 78 0.72 -4.83 -9.19
CA ARG A 78 1.25 -5.92 -10.04
C ARG A 78 1.44 -7.23 -9.27
N HIS A 79 1.89 -7.16 -8.02
CA HIS A 79 2.01 -8.35 -7.17
C HIS A 79 0.62 -8.96 -6.91
N LEU A 80 -0.35 -8.13 -6.56
CA LEU A 80 -1.73 -8.56 -6.29
C LEU A 80 -2.38 -9.19 -7.52
N ASP A 81 -2.23 -8.57 -8.70
CA ASP A 81 -2.69 -9.15 -9.97
C ASP A 81 -2.02 -10.50 -10.23
N GLY A 82 -0.71 -10.62 -10.02
CA GLY A 82 0.02 -11.86 -10.27
C GLY A 82 -0.31 -12.98 -9.29
N ALA A 83 -0.63 -12.65 -8.04
CA ALA A 83 -0.88 -13.63 -6.98
C ALA A 83 -2.36 -14.00 -6.83
N PHE A 84 -3.29 -13.09 -7.14
CA PHE A 84 -4.70 -13.22 -6.76
C PHE A 84 -5.70 -12.94 -7.89
N ALA A 85 -5.26 -12.69 -9.14
CA ALA A 85 -6.20 -12.46 -10.25
C ALA A 85 -7.22 -13.60 -10.44
N GLU A 86 -6.81 -14.84 -10.19
CA GLU A 86 -7.69 -16.02 -10.32
C GLU A 86 -8.57 -16.22 -9.07
N ASN A 87 -8.08 -15.83 -7.90
CA ASN A 87 -8.77 -16.01 -6.60
C ASN A 87 -8.87 -14.69 -5.82
N PRO A 88 -9.63 -13.69 -6.32
CA PRO A 88 -9.70 -12.35 -5.74
C PRO A 88 -10.33 -12.30 -4.33
N LYS A 89 -10.99 -13.39 -3.90
CA LYS A 89 -11.59 -13.52 -2.57
C LYS A 89 -10.60 -13.95 -1.49
N GLU A 90 -9.43 -14.46 -1.88
CA GLU A 90 -8.38 -14.90 -0.96
C GLU A 90 -7.43 -13.76 -0.57
N VAL A 91 -7.62 -12.57 -1.14
CA VAL A 91 -6.80 -11.40 -0.83
C VAL A 91 -7.07 -10.96 0.59
N ASP A 92 -6.03 -11.00 1.44
CA ASP A 92 -6.01 -10.29 2.70
C ASP A 92 -5.71 -8.81 2.45
N TRP A 93 -6.75 -8.03 2.15
CA TRP A 93 -6.62 -6.61 1.87
C TRP A 93 -6.06 -5.81 3.06
N GLN A 94 -6.35 -6.23 4.29
CA GLN A 94 -5.81 -5.57 5.49
C GLN A 94 -4.30 -5.76 5.57
N LYS A 95 -3.80 -6.95 5.25
CA LYS A 95 -2.36 -7.20 5.18
C LYS A 95 -1.69 -6.34 4.10
N TRP A 96 -2.26 -6.26 2.90
CA TRP A 96 -1.59 -5.60 1.78
C TRP A 96 -1.76 -4.09 1.75
N LEU A 97 -2.94 -3.58 2.09
CA LEU A 97 -3.28 -2.16 2.00
C LEU A 97 -3.43 -1.49 3.37
N GLY A 98 -3.59 -2.24 4.46
CA GLY A 98 -3.72 -1.69 5.81
C GLY A 98 -2.66 -0.64 6.16
N PRO A 99 -1.35 -0.88 5.90
CA PRO A 99 -0.30 0.12 6.14
C PRO A 99 -0.51 1.45 5.37
N PHE A 100 -1.06 1.38 4.16
CA PHE A 100 -1.36 2.56 3.33
C PHE A 100 -2.53 3.38 3.86
N LEU A 101 -3.42 2.75 4.61
CA LEU A 101 -4.63 3.36 5.14
C LEU A 101 -4.52 3.68 6.64
N ARG A 102 -3.32 3.67 7.25
CA ARG A 102 -3.12 4.06 8.67
C ARG A 102 -3.19 5.57 8.92
N THR A 103 -3.29 6.38 7.86
CA THR A 103 -3.47 7.83 7.98
C THR A 103 -4.85 8.18 8.57
N THR A 104 -4.95 9.33 9.24
CA THR A 104 -6.19 9.85 9.81
C THR A 104 -7.05 10.62 8.79
N SER A 105 -6.47 11.08 7.68
CA SER A 105 -7.20 11.86 6.67
C SER A 105 -8.05 10.96 5.76
N LEU A 106 -9.33 11.29 5.62
CA LEU A 106 -10.25 10.60 4.71
C LEU A 106 -9.86 10.81 3.25
N VAL A 107 -9.41 12.02 2.89
CA VAL A 107 -8.91 12.36 1.55
C VAL A 107 -7.77 11.43 1.13
N VAL A 108 -6.77 11.26 2.01
CA VAL A 108 -5.60 10.45 1.69
C VAL A 108 -5.98 8.96 1.55
N ARG A 109 -6.93 8.48 2.36
CA ARG A 109 -7.44 7.10 2.24
C ARG A 109 -8.22 6.87 0.95
N ASP A 110 -9.14 7.77 0.61
CA ASP A 110 -9.96 7.69 -0.61
C ASP A 110 -9.08 7.75 -1.86
N SER A 111 -8.20 8.75 -1.94
CA SER A 111 -7.25 8.89 -3.05
C SER A 111 -6.34 7.66 -3.20
N THR A 112 -5.80 7.14 -2.10
CA THR A 112 -4.98 5.92 -2.11
C THR A 112 -5.77 4.71 -2.61
N THR A 113 -6.99 4.51 -2.12
CA THR A 113 -7.85 3.41 -2.56
C THR A 113 -8.17 3.52 -4.05
N LYS A 114 -8.50 4.73 -4.53
CA LYS A 114 -8.74 5.00 -5.96
C LYS A 114 -7.50 4.74 -6.82
N MET A 115 -6.30 5.09 -6.33
CA MET A 115 -5.05 4.77 -7.03
C MET A 115 -4.87 3.26 -7.18
N PHE A 116 -5.06 2.47 -6.11
CA PHE A 116 -4.98 1.01 -6.20
C PHE A 116 -6.02 0.42 -7.15
N ILE A 117 -7.28 0.86 -7.07
CA ILE A 117 -8.34 0.42 -7.98
C ILE A 117 -7.97 0.69 -9.44
N ALA A 118 -7.39 1.85 -9.74
CA ALA A 118 -6.97 2.21 -11.10
C ALA A 118 -5.77 1.39 -11.60
N CYS A 119 -4.90 0.93 -10.70
CA CYS A 119 -3.71 0.15 -11.05
C CYS A 119 -3.95 -1.36 -11.13
N LEU A 120 -5.01 -1.90 -10.50
CA LEU A 120 -5.38 -3.31 -10.59
C LEU A 120 -5.96 -3.63 -11.98
N LYS A 121 -5.49 -4.71 -12.61
CA LYS A 121 -5.86 -5.05 -14.00
C LYS A 121 -7.23 -5.69 -14.13
N THR A 122 -7.64 -6.47 -13.14
CA THR A 122 -8.85 -7.29 -13.26
C THR A 122 -10.03 -6.68 -12.52
N LYS A 123 -11.20 -6.65 -13.17
CA LYS A 123 -12.44 -6.18 -12.54
C LYS A 123 -12.77 -6.95 -11.25
N PRO A 124 -12.61 -8.28 -11.16
CA PRO A 124 -12.84 -9.00 -9.91
C PRO A 124 -11.96 -8.54 -8.74
N LEU A 125 -10.68 -8.22 -8.97
CA LEU A 125 -9.81 -7.67 -7.92
C LEU A 125 -10.23 -6.24 -7.54
N GLN A 126 -10.58 -5.41 -8.51
CA GLN A 126 -11.08 -4.06 -8.24
C GLN A 126 -12.36 -4.09 -7.39
N ASP A 127 -13.31 -4.97 -7.73
CA ASP A 127 -14.57 -5.11 -7.01
C ASP A 127 -14.35 -5.69 -5.59
N SER A 128 -13.43 -6.66 -5.45
CA SER A 128 -13.02 -7.18 -4.14
C SER A 128 -12.41 -6.09 -3.26
N LEU A 129 -11.54 -5.25 -3.81
CA LEU A 129 -10.97 -4.10 -3.11
C LEU A 129 -12.05 -3.09 -2.69
N ARG A 130 -12.97 -2.72 -3.59
CA ARG A 130 -14.08 -1.81 -3.28
C ARG A 130 -14.94 -2.35 -2.13
N ALA A 131 -15.28 -3.63 -2.18
CA ALA A 131 -16.10 -4.28 -1.17
C ALA A 131 -15.42 -4.30 0.21
N TRP A 132 -14.10 -4.47 0.26
CA TRP A 132 -13.35 -4.41 1.50
C TRP A 132 -13.15 -2.98 2.01
N ALA A 133 -12.89 -2.02 1.12
CA ALA A 133 -12.55 -0.66 1.50
C ALA A 133 -13.76 0.10 2.09
N GLN A 134 -14.96 -0.09 1.55
CA GLN A 134 -16.16 0.64 1.99
C GLN A 134 -16.43 0.51 3.50
N PRO A 135 -16.50 -0.69 4.11
CA PRO A 135 -16.67 -0.82 5.56
C PRO A 135 -15.56 -0.16 6.40
N GLN A 136 -14.34 -0.05 5.85
CA GLN A 136 -13.25 0.65 6.54
C GLN A 136 -13.52 2.15 6.57
N PHE A 137 -14.01 2.73 5.47
CA PHE A 137 -14.41 4.15 5.45
C PHE A 137 -15.55 4.42 6.42
N ASP A 138 -16.59 3.59 6.39
CA ASP A 138 -17.76 3.73 7.28
C ASP A 138 -17.34 3.67 8.76
N SER A 139 -16.54 2.66 9.14
CA SER A 139 -16.03 2.54 10.51
C SER A 139 -15.16 3.73 10.94
N ASN A 140 -14.40 4.34 10.02
CA ASN A 140 -13.60 5.51 10.35
C ASN A 140 -14.47 6.75 10.55
N LEU A 141 -15.47 6.95 9.69
CA LEU A 141 -16.44 8.04 9.85
C LEU A 141 -17.16 7.95 11.21
N ASP A 142 -17.52 6.74 11.63
CA ASP A 142 -18.22 6.51 12.91
C ASP A 142 -17.33 6.71 14.14
N THR A 143 -16.02 6.51 14.02
CA THR A 143 -15.06 6.55 15.14
C THR A 143 -14.20 7.81 15.18
N GLN A 144 -14.31 8.69 14.18
CA GLN A 144 -13.50 9.89 14.07
C GLN A 144 -14.01 10.97 15.04
N ASP A 145 -13.21 11.29 16.05
CA ASP A 145 -13.56 12.30 17.07
C ASP A 145 -13.57 13.74 16.51
N HIS A 146 -12.75 14.02 15.50
CA HIS A 146 -12.58 15.37 14.93
C HIS A 146 -12.34 15.32 13.42
N PHE A 147 -13.06 16.14 12.66
CA PHE A 147 -12.81 16.35 11.23
C PHE A 147 -11.80 17.47 11.00
N THR A 148 -10.90 17.25 10.03
CA THR A 148 -9.92 18.24 9.60
C THR A 148 -10.49 19.12 8.47
N VAL A 149 -9.80 20.22 8.15
CA VAL A 149 -10.16 21.07 7.00
C VAL A 149 -10.19 20.25 5.70
N ASP A 150 -9.22 19.35 5.52
CA ASP A 150 -9.16 18.47 4.35
C ASP A 150 -10.39 17.54 4.25
N ASP A 151 -10.89 17.05 5.40
CA ASP A 151 -12.11 16.23 5.43
C ASP A 151 -13.36 17.08 5.07
N HIS A 152 -13.41 18.34 5.50
CA HIS A 152 -14.49 19.25 5.10
C HIS A 152 -14.50 19.50 3.58
N ASP A 153 -13.34 19.77 2.98
CA ASP A 153 -13.21 19.95 1.53
C ASP A 153 -13.58 18.68 0.76
N TYR A 154 -13.24 17.51 1.31
CA TYR A 154 -13.69 16.22 0.79
C TYR A 154 -15.21 16.09 0.77
N PHE A 155 -15.88 16.40 1.88
CA PHE A 155 -17.34 16.33 1.92
C PHE A 155 -17.97 17.31 0.94
N LEU A 156 -17.50 18.55 0.86
CA LEU A 156 -18.03 19.54 -0.09
C LEU A 156 -17.87 19.08 -1.54
N SER A 157 -16.72 18.52 -1.90
CA SER A 157 -16.46 18.04 -3.27
C SER A 157 -17.28 16.81 -3.67
N ASN A 158 -17.76 16.02 -2.71
CA ASN A 158 -18.57 14.82 -2.98
C ASN A 158 -20.08 15.01 -2.71
N LEU A 159 -20.49 16.03 -1.95
CA LEU A 159 -21.89 16.34 -1.65
C LEU A 159 -22.49 17.36 -2.61
N VAL A 160 -21.69 18.23 -3.22
CA VAL A 160 -22.18 19.18 -4.21
C VAL A 160 -22.28 18.47 -5.56
N PRO A 161 -23.49 18.29 -6.13
CA PRO A 161 -23.61 17.78 -7.49
C PRO A 161 -22.82 18.70 -8.41
N VAL A 162 -22.01 18.13 -9.30
CA VAL A 162 -21.46 18.91 -10.41
C VAL A 162 -22.66 19.42 -11.20
N VAL A 163 -23.02 20.68 -10.99
CA VAL A 163 -23.97 21.38 -11.84
C VAL A 163 -23.24 21.54 -13.17
N THR A 164 -23.38 20.57 -14.06
CA THR A 164 -23.03 20.73 -15.46
C THR A 164 -23.95 21.82 -16.00
N SER A 165 -23.47 23.05 -15.94
CA SER A 165 -24.05 24.16 -16.68
C SER A 165 -23.79 23.89 -18.15
N ASP A 166 -24.63 23.07 -18.77
CA ASP A 166 -24.75 23.04 -20.23
C ASP A 166 -25.21 24.43 -20.66
N ARG A 167 -24.28 25.18 -21.24
CA ARG A 167 -24.53 26.36 -22.08
C ARG A 167 -23.92 26.12 -23.44
#